data_AF-A0A969XNW5-F1
#
_entry.id   AF-A0A969XNW5-F1
#
_cell.length_a   1.000
_cell.length_b   1.000
_cell.length_c   1.000
_cell.angle_alpha   90.00
_cell.angle_beta   90.00
_cell.angle_gamma   90.00
#
_symmetry.space_group_name_H-M   'P 1'
#
loop_
_entity.id
_entity.type
_entity.pdbx_description
1 polymer ?
#
loop_
_entity_poly.entity_id
_entity_poly.type
_entity_poly.pdbx_seq_one_letter_code
_entity_poly.pdbx_strand_id
1 'polypeptide(L)' 'MSPESPGNGGKKQPQRSAASAESVAFLLLAGVAVGLGFGAGVDWVFDTFPLFVVIGVFVGFGLALYAIYLETK' A
#
# COMPACT_ATOMS: atom_id res chain seq x y z
N MET A 1 -49.40 -25.51 10.80
CA MET A 1 -48.60 -24.39 11.31
C MET A 1 -47.14 -24.82 11.20
N SER A 2 -46.43 -24.31 10.21
CA SER A 2 -45.02 -24.63 9.99
C SER A 2 -44.14 -23.83 10.95
N PRO A 3 -43.02 -24.39 11.46
CA PRO A 3 -42.18 -23.72 12.45
C PRO A 3 -41.40 -22.55 11.82
N GLU A 4 -41.42 -21.40 12.49
CA GLU A 4 -40.61 -20.23 12.16
C GLU A 4 -39.13 -20.51 12.45
N SER A 5 -38.28 -20.27 11.45
CA SER A 5 -36.82 -20.27 11.57
C SER A 5 -36.35 -18.86 11.87
N PRO A 6 -35.64 -18.58 12.98
CA PRO A 6 -35.00 -17.29 13.17
C PRO A 6 -33.63 -17.30 12.51
N GLY A 7 -33.52 -16.49 11.47
CA GLY A 7 -32.36 -16.34 10.60
C GLY A 7 -31.06 -16.00 11.32
N ASN A 8 -30.02 -16.77 10.99
CA ASN A 8 -28.62 -16.45 11.20
C ASN A 8 -28.19 -15.29 10.29
N GLY A 9 -28.54 -14.06 10.69
CA GLY A 9 -28.11 -12.83 10.02
C GLY A 9 -26.70 -12.43 10.43
N GLY A 10 -25.69 -13.10 9.86
CA GLY A 10 -24.28 -12.79 10.06
C GLY A 10 -23.91 -11.37 9.62
N LYS A 11 -23.89 -10.43 10.56
CA LYS A 11 -23.29 -9.10 10.36
C LYS A 11 -21.78 -9.18 10.63
N LYS A 12 -21.01 -9.68 9.65
CA LYS A 12 -19.54 -9.57 9.64
C LYS A 12 -19.06 -8.76 8.43
N GLN A 13 -19.28 -7.45 8.44
CA GLN A 13 -18.61 -6.52 7.51
C GLN A 13 -18.27 -5.18 8.21
N PRO A 14 -17.20 -5.17 9.03
CA PRO A 14 -16.33 -3.97 9.09
C PRO A 14 -14.85 -4.29 8.79
N GLN A 15 -14.45 -5.57 8.87
CA GLN A 15 -13.05 -5.96 8.90
C GLN A 15 -12.32 -5.83 7.56
N ARG A 16 -13.06 -5.91 6.44
CA ARG A 16 -12.48 -5.82 5.09
C ARG A 16 -12.04 -4.39 4.72
N SER A 17 -12.66 -3.36 5.31
CA SER A 17 -12.36 -1.96 4.98
C SER A 17 -11.14 -1.42 5.74
N ALA A 18 -11.01 -1.76 7.03
CA ALA A 18 -9.86 -1.34 7.83
C ALA A 18 -8.56 -2.03 7.39
N ALA A 19 -8.62 -3.35 7.15
CA ALA A 19 -7.47 -4.11 6.65
C ALA A 19 -7.00 -3.64 5.26
N SER A 20 -7.93 -3.18 4.42
CA SER A 20 -7.61 -2.62 3.10
C SER A 20 -6.91 -1.25 3.20
N ALA A 21 -7.41 -0.33 4.04
CA ALA A 21 -6.78 0.98 4.22
C ALA A 21 -5.37 0.88 4.86
N GLU A 22 -5.21 -0.02 5.82
CA GLU A 22 -3.93 -0.31 6.46
C GLU A 22 -2.94 -0.88 5.45
N SER A 23 -3.36 -1.82 4.60
CA SER A 23 -2.52 -2.40 3.55
C SER A 23 -2.07 -1.35 2.52
N VAL A 24 -2.98 -0.45 2.13
CA VAL A 24 -2.67 0.70 1.25
C VAL A 24 -1.62 1.60 1.88
N ALA A 25 -1.77 1.94 3.15
CA ALA A 25 -0.80 2.77 3.88
C ALA A 25 0.58 2.09 3.95
N PHE A 26 0.63 0.79 4.21
CA PHE A 26 1.89 0.04 4.22
C PHE A 26 2.53 -0.08 2.84
N LEU A 27 1.76 -0.28 1.78
CA LEU A 27 2.28 -0.31 0.41
C LEU A 27 2.90 1.02 0.01
N LEU A 28 2.22 2.14 0.31
CA LEU A 28 2.75 3.47 0.05
C LEU A 28 4.01 3.74 0.87
N LEU A 29 3.98 3.43 2.16
CA LEU A 29 5.12 3.61 3.05
C LEU A 29 6.32 2.76 2.59
N ALA A 30 6.09 1.50 2.23
CA ALA A 30 7.12 0.61 1.72
C ALA A 30 7.71 1.13 0.41
N GLY A 31 6.88 1.56 -0.53
CA GLY A 31 7.33 2.14 -1.80
C GLY A 31 8.22 3.37 -1.61
N VAL A 32 7.80 4.30 -0.74
CA VAL A 32 8.58 5.50 -0.43
C VAL A 32 9.86 5.16 0.34
N ALA A 33 9.80 4.25 1.32
CA ALA A 33 10.98 3.85 2.10
C ALA A 33 12.03 3.15 1.24
N VAL A 34 11.60 2.27 0.33
CA VAL A 34 12.49 1.62 -0.65
C VAL A 34 13.07 2.65 -1.60
N GLY A 35 12.26 3.58 -2.11
CA GLY A 35 12.70 4.67 -2.97
C GLY A 35 13.75 5.58 -2.31
N LEU A 36 13.52 5.95 -1.04
CA LEU A 36 14.47 6.69 -0.21
C LEU A 36 15.77 5.91 0.01
N GLY A 37 15.67 4.66 0.47
CA GLY A 37 16.83 3.85 0.81
C GLY A 37 17.72 3.55 -0.41
N PHE A 38 17.11 3.14 -1.52
CA PHE A 38 17.83 2.89 -2.77
C PHE A 38 18.42 4.19 -3.33
N GLY A 39 17.61 5.24 -3.43
CA GLY A 39 18.05 6.52 -3.97
C GLY A 39 19.18 7.14 -3.14
N ALA A 40 19.09 7.09 -1.81
CA ALA A 40 20.14 7.62 -0.92
C ALA A 40 21.41 6.79 -1.00
N GLY A 41 21.30 5.47 -1.14
CA GLY A 41 22.46 4.60 -1.36
C GLY A 41 23.17 4.93 -2.67
N VAL A 42 22.42 5.14 -3.75
CA VAL A 42 22.98 5.55 -5.04
C VAL A 42 23.61 6.94 -4.93
N ASP A 43 22.89 7.92 -4.38
CA ASP A 43 23.40 9.28 -4.24
C ASP A 43 24.68 9.34 -3.38
N TRP A 44 24.79 8.52 -2.34
CA TRP A 44 25.99 8.42 -1.52
C TRP A 44 27.19 7.77 -2.26
N VAL A 45 26.94 6.76 -3.08
CA VAL A 45 28.01 6.06 -3.83
C VAL A 45 28.55 6.90 -4.98
N PHE A 46 27.69 7.66 -5.65
CA PHE A 46 28.05 8.45 -6.83
C PHE A 46 28.26 9.94 -6.53
N ASP A 47 28.16 10.34 -5.26
CA ASP A 47 28.26 11.72 -4.78
C ASP A 47 27.35 12.67 -5.59
N THR A 48 26.18 12.15 -5.98
CA THR A 48 25.20 12.92 -6.73
C THR A 48 24.40 13.77 -5.77
N PHE A 49 24.15 15.03 -6.16
CA PHE A 49 23.07 15.84 -5.58
C PHE A 49 21.82 14.97 -5.49
N PRO A 50 20.97 15.03 -4.43
CA PRO A 50 19.98 14.00 -4.03
C PRO A 50 18.86 13.70 -5.04
N LEU A 51 19.25 13.35 -6.25
CA LEU A 51 18.47 13.33 -7.47
C LEU A 51 17.94 11.91 -7.64
N PHE A 52 18.74 10.89 -7.32
CA PHE A 52 18.27 9.51 -7.28
C PHE A 52 17.35 9.25 -6.10
N VAL A 53 17.52 9.94 -4.96
CA VAL A 53 16.52 9.98 -3.88
C VAL A 53 15.19 10.49 -4.40
N VAL A 54 15.17 11.65 -5.06
CA VAL A 54 13.93 12.24 -5.56
C VAL A 54 13.26 11.33 -6.57
N ILE A 55 14.00 10.86 -7.58
CA ILE A 55 13.48 9.92 -8.58
C ILE A 55 13.00 8.63 -7.92
N GLY A 56 13.80 8.05 -7.03
CA GLY A 56 13.50 6.81 -6.33
C GLY A 56 12.21 6.89 -5.52
N VAL A 57 11.98 7.98 -4.81
CA VAL A 57 10.73 8.21 -4.06
C VAL A 57 9.52 8.28 -4.99
N PHE A 58 9.59 9.03 -6.08
CA PHE A 58 8.47 9.14 -7.01
C PHE A 58 8.19 7.81 -7.73
N VAL A 59 9.23 7.08 -8.13
CA VAL A 59 9.09 5.75 -8.73
C VAL A 59 8.50 4.78 -7.71
N GLY A 60 9.02 4.72 -6.49
CA GLY A 60 8.52 3.84 -5.43
C GLY A 60 7.07 4.14 -5.05
N PHE A 61 6.71 5.42 -4.93
CA PHE A 61 5.33 5.85 -4.71
C PHE A 61 4.41 5.48 -5.87
N GLY A 62 4.84 5.71 -7.12
CA GLY A 62 4.09 5.35 -8.32
C GLY A 62 3.85 3.84 -8.44
N LEU A 63 4.87 3.02 -8.12
CA LEU A 63 4.74 1.56 -8.08
C LEU A 63 3.78 1.10 -6.98
N ALA A 64 3.80 1.74 -5.81
CA ALA A 64 2.85 1.44 -4.74
C ALA A 64 1.41 1.77 -5.16
N LEU A 65 1.17 2.93 -5.78
CA LEU A 65 -0.13 3.28 -6.36
C LEU A 65 -0.57 2.30 -7.45
N TYR A 66 0.36 1.86 -8.28
CA TYR A 66 0.08 0.87 -9.33
C TYR A 66 -0.28 -0.50 -8.75
N ALA A 67 0.41 -0.94 -7.69
CA ALA A 67 0.08 -2.16 -6.97
C ALA A 67 -1.33 -2.08 -6.36
N ILE A 68 -1.65 -0.96 -5.71
CA ILE A 68 -3.00 -0.71 -5.17
C ILE A 68 -4.03 -0.75 -6.30
N TYR A 69 -3.75 -0.10 -7.44
CA TYR A 69 -4.65 -0.10 -8.59
C TYR A 69 -4.94 -1.52 -9.09
N LEU A 70 -3.92 -2.36 -9.26
CA LEU A 70 -4.08 -3.75 -9.67
C LEU A 70 -4.89 -4.57 -8.68
N GLU A 71 -4.74 -4.32 -7.37
CA GLU A 71 -5.49 -5.03 -6.34
C GLU A 71 -6.96 -4.58 -6.25
N THR A 72 -7.26 -3.35 -6.70
CA THR A 72 -8.64 -2.81 -6.74
C THR A 72 -9.40 -3.12 -8.03
N LYS A 73 -8.73 -3.71 -9.03
CA LYS A 73 -9.28 -3.95 -10.37
C LYS A 73 -9.77 -5.39 -10.54
#